data_AF-R2Q5H0-F1
#
_entry.id   AF-R2Q5H0-F1
#
_cell.length_a   1.000
_cell.length_b   1.000
_cell.length_c   1.000
_cell.angle_alpha   90.00
_cell.angle_beta   90.00
_cell.angle_gamma   90.00
#
_symmetry.space_group_name_H-M   'P 1'
#
loop_
_entity.id
_entity.type
_entity.pdbx_description
1 polymer ?
#
loop_
_entity_poly.entity_id
_entity_poly.type
_entity_poly.pdbx_seq_one_letter_code
_entity_poly.pdbx_strand_id
1 'polypeptide(L)' 'MEKCDIEKGQLYEAEIIGAKGRQQVQVVSILDKTCTVEVKNTGEIAVAKIASLSKV' A
#
# COMPACT_ATOMS: atom_id res chain seq x y z
N MET A 1 -5.15 -14.42 -14.73
CA MET A 1 -4.24 -13.71 -13.80
C MET A 1 -4.85 -12.35 -13.53
N GLU A 2 -5.51 -12.20 -12.39
CA GLU A 2 -6.07 -10.92 -11.96
C GLU A 2 -4.93 -9.92 -11.79
N LYS A 3 -4.91 -8.91 -12.67
CA LYS A 3 -4.04 -7.75 -12.48
C LYS A 3 -4.68 -6.97 -11.34
N CYS A 4 -4.05 -6.99 -10.17
CA CYS A 4 -4.31 -5.96 -9.18
C CYS A 4 -3.82 -4.64 -9.79
N ASP A 5 -4.70 -3.94 -10.49
CA ASP A 5 -4.46 -2.57 -10.96
C ASP A 5 -4.40 -1.67 -9.71
N ILE A 6 -3.20 -1.57 -9.15
CA ILE A 6 -2.87 -0.61 -8.09
C ILE A 6 -2.70 0.76 -8.76
N GLU A 7 -3.39 1.75 -8.24
CA GLU A 7 -3.42 3.10 -8.77
C GLU A 7 -2.74 4.05 -7.78
N LYS A 8 -1.85 4.91 -8.28
CA LYS A 8 -1.20 5.93 -7.47
C LYS A 8 -2.24 6.96 -7.02
N GLY A 9 -2.16 7.38 -5.77
CA GLY A 9 -3.08 8.34 -5.16
C GLY A 9 -4.38 7.72 -4.64
N GLN A 10 -4.67 6.45 -4.94
CA GLN A 10 -5.83 5.77 -4.39
C GLN A 10 -5.52 5.21 -2.99
N LEU A 11 -6.57 5.13 -2.15
CA LEU A 11 -6.50 4.54 -0.83
C LEU A 11 -6.67 3.02 -0.91
N TYR A 12 -5.87 2.32 -0.12
CA TYR A 12 -5.89 0.87 0.02
C TYR A 12 -5.71 0.50 1.48
N GLU A 13 -6.09 -0.72 1.83
CA GLU A 13 -5.58 -1.38 3.03
C GLU A 13 -4.42 -2.29 2.66
N ALA A 14 -3.29 -2.13 3.32
CA ALA A 14 -2.16 -3.03 3.16
C ALA A 14 -1.43 -3.29 4.48
N GLU A 15 -0.74 -4.43 4.51
CA GLU A 15 0.23 -4.73 5.55
C GLU A 15 1.56 -4.07 5.21
N ILE A 16 1.97 -3.13 6.07
CA ILE A 16 3.23 -2.40 5.94
C ILE A 16 4.37 -3.31 6.42
N ILE A 17 5.49 -3.34 5.69
CA ILE A 17 6.66 -4.12 6.10
C ILE A 17 7.22 -3.52 7.40
N GLY A 18 7.17 -4.30 8.48
CA GLY A 18 7.66 -3.89 9.80
C GLY A 18 6.58 -3.34 10.75
N ALA A 19 5.35 -3.15 10.28
CA ALA A 19 4.21 -2.84 11.15
C ALA A 19 3.40 -4.10 11.45
N LYS A 20 2.65 -4.09 12.56
CA LYS A 20 1.65 -5.12 12.84
C LYS A 20 0.27 -4.68 12.36
N GLY A 21 -0.37 -5.53 11.56
CA GLY A 21 -1.74 -5.33 11.09
C GLY A 21 -1.83 -4.59 9.75
N ARG A 22 -3.04 -4.60 9.19
CA ARG A 22 -3.38 -3.83 7.99
C ARG A 22 -3.66 -2.38 8.39
N GLN A 23 -3.19 -1.46 7.56
CA GLN A 23 -3.43 -0.04 7.75
C GLN A 23 -3.94 0.57 6.46
N GLN A 24 -4.70 1.66 6.60
CA GLN A 24 -5.08 2.49 5.46
C GLN A 24 -3.87 3.27 4.96
N VAL A 25 -3.57 3.07 3.69
CA VAL A 25 -2.39 3.60 3.03
C VAL A 25 -2.75 4.20 1.68
N GLN A 26 -2.07 5.26 1.28
CA GLN A 26 -2.21 5.85 -0.04
C GLN A 26 -0.98 5.51 -0.88
N VAL A 27 -1.17 4.99 -2.08
CA VAL A 27 -0.05 4.61 -2.93
C VAL A 27 0.63 5.87 -3.48
N VAL A 28 1.89 6.08 -3.10
CA VAL A 28 2.71 7.21 -3.57
C VAL A 28 3.50 6.79 -4.82
N SER A 29 4.07 5.59 -4.81
CA SER A 29 4.82 5.05 -5.94
C SER A 29 4.72 3.54 -6.02
N ILE A 30 4.72 3.02 -7.24
CA ILE A 30 4.59 1.59 -7.55
C ILE A 30 5.94 1.13 -8.08
N LEU A 31 6.48 0.08 -7.49
CA LEU A 31 7.70 -0.61 -7.89
C LEU A 31 7.31 -2.00 -8.42
N ASP A 32 8.30 -2.83 -8.76
CA ASP A 32 8.06 -4.11 -9.43
C ASP A 32 7.21 -5.11 -8.62
N LYS A 33 7.48 -5.21 -7.30
CA LYS A 33 6.79 -6.14 -6.38
C LYS A 33 6.28 -5.47 -5.09
N THR A 34 6.64 -4.21 -4.92
CA THR A 34 6.33 -3.40 -3.73
C THR A 34 5.84 -2.03 -4.17
N CYS A 35 5.27 -1.30 -3.24
CA CYS A 35 4.87 0.09 -3.47
C CYS A 35 5.24 0.91 -2.24
N THR A 36 5.66 2.14 -2.50
CA THR A 36 5.80 3.15 -1.47
C THR A 36 4.41 3.71 -1.19
N VAL A 37 4.02 3.70 0.07
CA VAL A 37 2.70 4.12 0.50
C VAL A 37 2.81 5.09 1.68
N GLU A 38 1.89 6.04 1.75
CA GLU A 38 1.74 6.94 2.89
C GLU A 38 0.67 6.38 3.81
N VAL A 39 1.02 6.13 5.07
CA VAL A 39 0.09 5.67 6.10
C VAL A 39 -0.81 6.84 6.51
N LYS A 40 -2.12 6.75 6.28
CA LYS A 40 -3.03 7.87 6.59
C LYS A 40 -3.19 8.16 8.07
N ASN A 41 -2.92 7.16 8.93
CA ASN A 41 -3.04 7.33 10.37
C ASN A 41 -1.87 8.14 10.98
N THR A 42 -0.64 7.97 10.45
CA THR A 42 0.56 8.62 11.01
C THR A 42 1.19 9.66 10.07
N GLY A 43 0.82 9.67 8.79
CA GLY A 43 1.47 10.48 7.75
C GLY A 43 2.86 9.98 7.35
N GLU A 44 3.29 8.82 7.85
CA GLU A 44 4.60 8.27 7.55
C GLU A 44 4.63 7.60 6.19
N ILE A 45 5.78 7.71 5.51
CA ILE A 45 6.04 6.99 4.27
C ILE A 45 6.66 5.63 4.59
N ALA A 46 6.06 4.58 4.04
CA ALA A 46 6.49 3.22 4.26
C ALA A 46 6.38 2.38 2.98
N VAL A 47 6.80 1.12 3.06
CA VAL A 47 6.79 0.18 1.94
C VAL A 47 5.82 -0.96 2.23
N ALA A 48 4.92 -1.22 1.28
CA ALA A 48 3.99 -2.33 1.33
C ALA A 48 4.20 -3.27 0.13
N LYS A 49 3.82 -4.54 0.29
CA LYS A 49 3.81 -5.50 -0.83
C LYS A 49 2.58 -5.26 -1.69
N ILE A 50 2.76 -5.25 -3.01
CA ILE A 50 1.64 -5.07 -3.94
C ILE A 50 0.58 -6.16 -3.74
N ALA A 51 1.02 -7.39 -3.50
CA ALA A 51 0.14 -8.54 -3.25
C ALA A 51 -0.69 -8.43 -1.96
N SER A 52 -0.35 -7.52 -1.04
CA SER A 52 -1.08 -7.31 0.22
C SER A 52 -2.08 -6.16 0.16
N LEU A 53 -2.13 -5.40 -0.94
CA LEU A 53 -3.06 -4.29 -1.11
C LEU A 53 -4.47 -4.81 -1.39
N SER A 54 -5.44 -4.29 -0.65
CA SER A 54 -6.88 -4.51 -0.86
C SER A 54 -7.54 -3.16 -1.08
N LYS A 55 -8.29 -2.99 -2.18
CA LYS A 55 -9.09 -1.78 -2.42
C LYS A 55 -10.15 -1.66 -1.30
N VAL A 56 -10.29 -0.46 -0.76
CA VAL A 56 -11.32 -0.06 0.22
C VAL A 56 -12.28 0.94 -0.37
#